data_AF-A0A969EEQ9-F1
#
_entry.id   AF-A0A969EEQ9-F1
#
_cell.length_a   1.000
_cell.length_b   1.000
_cell.length_c   1.000
_cell.angle_alpha   90.00
_cell.angle_beta   90.00
_cell.angle_gamma   90.00
#
_symmetry.space_group_name_H-M   'P 1'
#
loop_
_entity.id
_entity.type
_entity.pdbx_description
1 polymer ?
#
loop_
_entity_poly.entity_id
_entity_poly.type
_entity_poly.pdbx_seq_one_letter_code
_entity_poly.pdbx_strand_id
1 'polypeptide(L)'
;MSPESPGRLARVVLLLIAMLVIPAALTLGTVLVPGTLQIPSDNPTPYGYTWSLLLFIFPLAVIAWWFVRHPRFTFQRTAFWMTIGILAPIGFVLDILLGHTFFAFPNPGATLGLTVPGVGGPVPIEEFVFYLSGFLFILLFYIWNDEFWLEAYNVPDYPGVTRNTGPILSFHAGSLVIAAALLVAAIAYKKLLAPDPAGFPFYFAFLLAVAFVPARASTVPFVRSSTGALSISPRSSSS
;
A
#
# COMPACT_ATOMS: atom_id res chain seq x y z
N MET A 1 23.64 13.79 11.20
CA MET A 1 23.48 12.31 11.12
C MET A 1 24.41 11.79 10.05
N SER A 2 25.37 10.92 10.38
CA SER A 2 26.18 10.24 9.37
C SER A 2 25.29 9.29 8.56
N PRO A 3 25.44 9.21 7.22
CA PRO A 3 24.70 8.25 6.42
C PRO A 3 25.06 6.82 6.89
N GLU A 4 24.04 6.07 7.30
CA GLU A 4 24.18 4.67 7.70
C GLU A 4 24.77 3.87 6.52
N SER A 5 25.85 3.12 6.76
CA SER A 5 26.47 2.31 5.69
C SER A 5 25.44 1.30 5.13
N PRO A 6 25.36 1.07 3.81
CA PRO A 6 24.41 0.12 3.20
C PRO A 6 24.41 -1.27 3.85
N GLY A 7 25.58 -1.76 4.28
CA GLY A 7 25.71 -3.04 4.96
C GLY A 7 25.13 -3.08 6.38
N ARG A 8 24.92 -1.93 7.04
CA ARG A 8 24.22 -1.87 8.33
C ARG A 8 22.70 -1.94 8.12
N LEU A 9 22.16 -1.21 7.14
CA LEU A 9 20.75 -1.27 6.76
C LEU A 9 20.34 -2.69 6.32
N ALA A 10 21.15 -3.33 5.46
CA ALA A 10 20.92 -4.71 5.04
C ALA A 10 20.88 -5.70 6.22
N ARG A 11 21.76 -5.52 7.22
CA ARG A 11 21.75 -6.33 8.44
C ARG A 11 20.48 -6.12 9.26
N VAL A 12 20.01 -4.89 9.41
CA VAL A 12 18.75 -4.61 10.11
C VAL A 12 17.58 -5.33 9.43
N VAL A 13 17.49 -5.23 8.09
CA VAL A 13 16.43 -5.92 7.34
C VAL A 13 16.52 -7.44 7.51
N LEU A 14 17.71 -8.04 7.43
CA LEU A 14 17.89 -9.48 7.64
C LEU A 14 17.51 -9.91 9.06
N LEU A 15 17.82 -9.09 10.07
CA LEU A 15 17.43 -9.36 11.45
C LEU A 15 15.91 -9.29 11.63
N LEU A 16 15.23 -8.31 11.03
CA LEU A 16 13.77 -8.22 11.04
C LEU A 16 13.11 -9.42 10.36
N ILE A 17 13.66 -9.88 9.23
CA ILE A 17 13.20 -11.10 8.56
C ILE A 17 13.41 -12.31 9.46
N ALA A 18 14.60 -12.47 10.04
CA ALA A 18 14.91 -13.61 10.93
C ALA A 18 14.00 -13.63 12.17
N MET A 19 13.71 -12.46 12.75
CA MET A 19 12.80 -12.30 13.90
C MET A 19 11.39 -12.82 13.59
N LEU A 20 10.94 -12.77 12.34
CA LEU A 20 9.64 -13.30 11.93
C LEU A 20 9.72 -14.78 11.48
N VAL A 21 10.73 -15.12 10.67
CA VAL A 21 10.84 -16.44 10.03
C VAL A 21 11.18 -17.53 11.03
N ILE A 22 12.08 -17.27 11.98
CA ILE A 22 12.53 -18.30 12.93
C ILE A 22 11.35 -18.77 13.83
N PRO A 23 10.59 -17.87 14.50
CA PRO A 23 9.45 -18.31 15.30
C PRO A 23 8.37 -18.98 14.47
N ALA A 24 8.09 -18.51 13.25
CA ALA A 24 7.11 -19.13 12.36
C ALA A 24 7.52 -20.55 11.96
N ALA A 25 8.78 -20.76 11.58
CA ALA A 25 9.31 -22.07 11.22
C ALA A 25 9.28 -23.04 12.41
N LEU A 26 9.66 -22.58 13.60
CA LEU A 26 9.56 -23.39 14.82
C LEU A 26 8.11 -23.76 15.12
N THR A 27 7.19 -22.80 15.08
CA THR A 27 5.77 -23.03 15.34
C THR A 27 5.19 -24.05 14.36
N LEU A 28 5.42 -23.85 13.06
CA LEU A 28 4.94 -24.79 12.03
C LEU A 28 5.62 -26.16 12.13
N GLY A 29 6.90 -26.21 12.51
CA GLY A 29 7.64 -27.46 12.72
C GLY A 29 7.15 -28.28 13.91
N THR A 30 6.45 -27.66 14.87
CA THR A 30 5.83 -28.38 16.01
C THR A 30 4.46 -28.98 15.71
N VAL A 31 3.88 -28.71 14.54
CA VAL A 31 2.57 -29.25 14.16
C VAL A 31 2.71 -30.74 13.80
N LEU A 32 2.28 -31.62 14.72
CA LEU A 32 2.33 -33.07 14.52
C LEU A 32 1.15 -33.60 13.68
N VAL A 33 -0.04 -33.00 13.84
CA VAL A 33 -1.26 -33.38 13.13
C VAL A 33 -2.01 -32.09 12.75
N PRO A 34 -2.43 -31.92 11.48
CA PRO A 34 -3.22 -30.75 11.09
C PRO A 34 -4.61 -30.81 11.75
N GLY A 35 -4.99 -29.72 12.42
CA GLY A 35 -6.34 -29.59 12.95
C GLY A 35 -7.37 -29.43 11.83
N THR A 36 -8.49 -30.15 11.92
CA THR A 36 -9.64 -29.92 11.04
C THR A 36 -10.63 -28.99 11.73
N LEU A 37 -10.94 -27.87 11.08
CA LEU A 37 -11.95 -26.95 11.58
C LEU A 37 -13.34 -27.55 11.32
N GLN A 38 -14.05 -27.93 12.38
CA GLN A 38 -15.43 -28.39 12.28
C GLN A 38 -16.37 -27.19 12.45
N ILE A 39 -17.04 -26.82 11.36
CA ILE A 39 -18.04 -25.75 11.35
C ILE A 39 -19.43 -26.39 11.23
N PRO A 40 -20.20 -26.48 12.32
CA PRO A 40 -21.47 -27.20 12.33
C PRO A 40 -22.64 -26.42 11.70
N SER A 41 -22.43 -25.16 11.30
CA SER A 41 -23.45 -24.27 10.75
C SER A 41 -23.14 -23.92 9.31
N ASP A 42 -24.17 -23.92 8.46
CA ASP A 42 -24.07 -23.46 7.06
C ASP A 42 -23.78 -21.95 6.96
N ASN A 43 -24.10 -21.18 8.00
CA ASN A 43 -23.72 -19.77 8.13
C ASN A 43 -23.17 -19.50 9.54
N PRO A 44 -21.88 -19.76 9.80
CA PRO A 44 -21.30 -19.64 11.14
C PRO A 44 -21.11 -18.19 11.59
N THR A 45 -21.07 -17.25 10.64
CA THR A 45 -20.78 -15.84 10.91
C THR A 45 -21.71 -14.93 10.10
N PRO A 46 -23.00 -14.84 10.47
CA PRO A 46 -23.94 -13.93 9.79
C PRO A 46 -23.42 -12.49 9.81
N TYR A 47 -23.33 -11.86 8.63
CA TYR A 47 -22.73 -10.53 8.43
C TYR A 47 -21.30 -10.38 8.94
N GLY A 48 -20.58 -11.48 9.16
CA GLY A 48 -19.26 -11.47 9.79
C GLY A 48 -18.26 -10.61 9.03
N TYR A 49 -18.31 -10.64 7.69
CA TYR A 49 -17.44 -9.78 6.88
C TYR A 49 -17.83 -8.31 7.05
N THR A 50 -19.11 -7.98 6.95
CA THR A 50 -19.63 -6.63 7.16
C THR A 50 -19.21 -6.06 8.52
N TRP A 51 -19.32 -6.84 9.60
CA TRP A 51 -18.89 -6.43 10.94
C TRP A 51 -17.37 -6.27 11.04
N SER A 52 -16.60 -7.14 10.40
CA SER A 52 -15.15 -7.04 10.41
C SER A 52 -14.62 -5.76 9.74
N LEU A 53 -15.38 -5.14 8.83
CA LEU A 53 -15.02 -3.83 8.25
C LEU A 53 -14.89 -2.73 9.31
N LEU A 54 -15.56 -2.85 10.46
CA LEU A 54 -15.42 -1.89 11.55
C LEU A 54 -13.98 -1.81 12.09
N LEU A 55 -13.18 -2.89 11.97
CA LEU A 55 -11.77 -2.88 12.34
C LEU A 55 -10.95 -1.86 11.53
N PHE A 56 -11.43 -1.49 10.33
CA PHE A 56 -10.81 -0.50 9.47
C PHE A 56 -11.55 0.85 9.52
N ILE A 57 -12.89 0.81 9.45
CA ILE A 57 -13.72 2.02 9.40
C ILE A 57 -13.65 2.81 10.70
N PHE A 58 -13.64 2.16 11.87
CA PHE A 58 -13.62 2.88 13.14
C PHE A 58 -12.31 3.65 13.37
N PRO A 59 -11.10 3.03 13.26
CA PRO A 59 -9.85 3.78 13.32
C PRO A 59 -9.76 4.87 12.25
N LEU A 60 -10.20 4.56 11.02
CA LEU A 60 -10.29 5.54 9.94
C LEU A 60 -11.13 6.75 10.34
N ALA A 61 -12.32 6.56 10.91
CA ALA A 61 -13.20 7.65 11.31
C ALA A 61 -12.55 8.56 12.36
N VAL A 62 -11.84 7.98 13.33
CA VAL A 62 -11.13 8.73 14.37
C VAL A 62 -10.01 9.59 13.76
N ILE A 63 -9.18 9.01 12.89
CA ILE A 63 -8.08 9.76 12.26
C ILE A 63 -8.62 10.78 11.25
N ALA A 64 -9.65 10.43 10.48
CA ALA A 64 -10.30 11.35 9.55
C ALA A 64 -10.91 12.56 10.28
N TRP A 65 -11.55 12.33 11.44
CA TRP A 65 -12.03 13.41 12.29
C TRP A 65 -10.90 14.30 12.76
N TRP A 66 -9.81 13.73 13.26
CA TRP A 66 -8.60 14.49 13.61
C TRP A 66 -8.09 15.30 12.41
N PHE A 67 -8.00 14.69 11.24
CA PHE A 67 -7.50 15.33 10.03
C PHE A 67 -8.37 16.52 9.64
N VAL A 68 -9.70 16.37 9.62
CA VAL A 68 -10.66 17.45 9.34
C VAL A 68 -10.51 18.61 10.32
N ARG A 69 -10.28 18.33 11.61
CA ARG A 69 -10.11 19.35 12.67
C ARG A 69 -8.81 20.16 12.56
N HIS A 70 -7.86 19.73 11.73
CA HIS A 70 -6.59 20.42 11.49
C HIS A 70 -6.53 20.95 10.03
N PRO A 71 -7.08 22.14 9.75
CA PRO A 71 -7.10 22.71 8.40
C PRO A 71 -5.74 23.23 7.90
N ARG A 72 -4.71 23.27 8.76
CA ARG A 72 -3.35 23.73 8.43
C ARG A 72 -2.66 22.92 7.32
N PHE A 73 -3.14 21.70 7.04
CA PHE A 73 -2.52 20.74 6.11
C PHE A 73 -3.03 20.88 4.67
N THR A 74 -2.95 22.06 4.06
CA THR A 74 -3.53 22.31 2.73
C THR A 74 -2.84 21.49 1.63
N PHE A 75 -1.51 21.39 1.64
CA PHE A 75 -0.74 20.61 0.66
C PHE A 75 -1.02 19.11 0.78
N GLN A 76 -0.96 18.56 2.00
CA GLN A 76 -1.19 17.15 2.30
C GLN A 76 -2.62 16.74 1.93
N ARG A 77 -3.61 17.62 2.12
CA ARG A 77 -5.00 17.38 1.69
C ARG A 77 -5.14 17.23 0.18
N THR A 78 -4.50 18.12 -0.59
CA THR A 78 -4.53 18.02 -2.05
C THR A 78 -3.86 16.73 -2.52
N ALA A 79 -2.67 16.42 -2.00
CA ALA A 79 -1.96 15.19 -2.33
C ALA A 79 -2.78 13.95 -1.94
N PHE A 80 -3.34 13.92 -0.73
CA PHE A 80 -4.19 12.85 -0.24
C PHE A 80 -5.36 12.55 -1.18
N TRP A 81 -6.15 13.56 -1.53
CA TRP A 81 -7.32 13.36 -2.40
C TRP A 81 -6.94 13.00 -3.84
N MET A 82 -5.83 13.53 -4.36
CA MET A 82 -5.30 13.11 -5.66
C MET A 82 -4.88 11.63 -5.64
N THR A 83 -4.18 11.21 -4.59
CA THR A 83 -3.77 9.80 -4.44
C THR A 83 -4.98 8.88 -4.32
N ILE A 84 -5.99 9.24 -3.53
CA ILE A 84 -7.24 8.47 -3.42
C ILE A 84 -7.97 8.40 -4.76
N GLY A 85 -8.03 9.51 -5.50
CA GLY A 85 -8.64 9.58 -6.82
C GLY A 85 -7.98 8.65 -7.85
N ILE A 86 -6.74 8.23 -7.63
CA ILE A 86 -6.02 7.26 -8.48
C ILE A 86 -6.12 5.84 -7.90
N LEU A 87 -5.84 5.67 -6.61
CA LEU A 87 -5.76 4.35 -5.97
C LEU A 87 -7.13 3.67 -5.89
N ALA A 88 -8.20 4.40 -5.52
CA ALA A 88 -9.51 3.80 -5.37
C ALA A 88 -10.04 3.20 -6.70
N PRO A 89 -10.01 3.90 -7.85
CA PRO A 89 -10.37 3.29 -9.12
C PRO A 89 -9.52 2.09 -9.50
N ILE A 90 -8.20 2.15 -9.26
CA ILE A 90 -7.30 1.02 -9.53
C ILE A 90 -7.70 -0.19 -8.67
N GLY A 91 -7.94 0.01 -7.37
CA GLY A 91 -8.42 -1.03 -6.47
C GLY A 91 -9.72 -1.67 -6.94
N PHE A 92 -10.70 -0.84 -7.32
CA PHE A 92 -11.99 -1.35 -7.81
C PHE A 92 -11.87 -2.15 -9.10
N VAL A 93 -11.01 -1.71 -10.03
CA VAL A 93 -10.71 -2.46 -11.25
C VAL A 93 -10.04 -3.79 -10.91
N LEU A 94 -9.12 -3.81 -9.94
CA LEU A 94 -8.48 -5.05 -9.49
C LEU A 94 -9.49 -6.01 -8.87
N ASP A 95 -10.44 -5.53 -8.07
CA ASP A 95 -11.50 -6.38 -7.49
C ASP A 95 -12.41 -6.97 -8.57
N ILE A 96 -12.82 -6.16 -9.54
CA ILE A 96 -13.66 -6.60 -10.65
C ILE A 96 -12.94 -7.67 -11.50
N LEU A 97 -11.64 -7.51 -11.76
CA LEU A 97 -10.89 -8.39 -12.65
C LEU A 97 -10.32 -9.63 -11.94
N LEU A 98 -9.86 -9.47 -10.69
CA LEU A 98 -9.05 -10.46 -9.98
C LEU A 98 -9.68 -10.92 -8.66
N GLY A 99 -10.83 -10.36 -8.24
CA GLY A 99 -11.49 -10.71 -6.99
C GLY A 99 -11.74 -12.21 -6.86
N HIS A 100 -12.32 -12.85 -7.90
CA HIS A 100 -12.52 -14.31 -7.94
C HIS A 100 -11.27 -15.13 -8.25
N THR A 101 -10.17 -14.47 -8.64
CA THR A 101 -8.87 -15.16 -8.84
C THR A 101 -8.12 -15.31 -7.51
N PHE A 102 -8.26 -14.34 -6.60
CA PHE A 102 -7.56 -14.34 -5.31
C PHE A 102 -8.44 -14.77 -4.13
N PHE A 103 -9.73 -14.46 -4.17
CA PHE A 103 -10.66 -14.68 -3.07
C PHE A 103 -11.76 -15.65 -3.46
N ALA A 104 -12.21 -16.41 -2.47
CA ALA A 104 -13.38 -17.26 -2.56
C ALA A 104 -14.47 -16.69 -1.64
N PHE A 105 -15.71 -16.64 -2.14
CA PHE A 105 -16.87 -16.12 -1.40
C PHE A 105 -17.90 -17.23 -1.14
N PRO A 106 -17.55 -18.28 -0.36
CA PRO A 106 -18.39 -19.46 -0.20
C PRO A 106 -19.63 -19.24 0.69
N ASN A 107 -19.62 -18.20 1.55
CA ASN A 107 -20.72 -17.88 2.45
C ASN A 107 -21.31 -16.50 2.13
N PRO A 108 -22.32 -16.41 1.25
CA PRO A 108 -23.02 -15.15 0.95
C PRO A 108 -23.67 -14.53 2.21
N GLY A 109 -24.01 -15.33 3.21
CA GLY A 109 -24.59 -14.85 4.47
C GLY A 109 -23.60 -14.11 5.39
N ALA A 110 -22.32 -14.09 5.05
CA ALA A 110 -21.31 -13.30 5.75
C ALA A 110 -21.30 -11.82 5.33
N THR A 111 -22.03 -11.46 4.26
CA THR A 111 -22.08 -10.10 3.70
C THR A 111 -23.49 -9.54 3.75
N LEU A 112 -23.67 -8.28 3.34
CA LEU A 112 -24.97 -7.64 3.18
C LEU A 112 -25.79 -8.22 2.01
N GLY A 113 -25.21 -9.10 1.21
CA GLY A 113 -25.84 -9.68 0.01
C GLY A 113 -25.86 -8.73 -1.19
N LEU A 114 -25.24 -7.55 -1.09
CA LEU A 114 -25.05 -6.63 -2.21
C LEU A 114 -23.78 -7.00 -2.96
N THR A 115 -23.89 -7.16 -4.28
CA THR A 115 -22.76 -7.59 -5.12
C THR A 115 -22.62 -6.74 -6.36
N VAL A 116 -21.37 -6.55 -6.79
CA VAL A 116 -20.99 -5.92 -8.05
C VAL A 116 -20.60 -7.02 -9.05
N PRO A 117 -21.05 -6.97 -10.32
CA PRO A 117 -20.61 -7.92 -11.34
C PRO A 117 -19.09 -7.86 -11.56
N GLY A 118 -18.42 -9.00 -11.52
CA GLY A 118 -16.98 -9.15 -11.77
C GLY A 118 -16.66 -10.30 -12.72
N VAL A 119 -15.40 -10.38 -13.13
CA VAL A 119 -14.87 -11.50 -13.91
C VAL A 119 -14.79 -12.73 -13.02
N GLY A 120 -15.39 -13.84 -13.44
CA GLY A 120 -15.43 -15.08 -12.66
C GLY A 120 -16.59 -15.19 -11.66
N GLY A 121 -17.32 -14.08 -11.41
CA GLY A 121 -18.52 -14.09 -10.57
C GLY A 121 -18.84 -12.74 -9.92
N PRO A 122 -19.96 -12.63 -9.20
CA PRO A 122 -20.30 -11.44 -8.43
C PRO A 122 -19.35 -11.26 -7.24
N VAL A 123 -18.90 -10.03 -7.01
CA VAL A 123 -18.00 -9.66 -5.90
C VAL A 123 -18.81 -8.88 -4.85
N PRO A 124 -18.73 -9.21 -3.55
CA PRO A 124 -19.43 -8.46 -2.52
C PRO A 124 -19.03 -6.98 -2.49
N ILE A 125 -19.98 -6.09 -2.17
CA ILE A 125 -19.70 -4.66 -2.08
C ILE A 125 -18.70 -4.33 -0.98
N GLU A 126 -18.62 -5.18 0.04
CA GLU A 126 -17.66 -5.08 1.14
C GLU A 126 -16.21 -5.05 0.67
N GLU A 127 -15.85 -5.72 -0.43
CA GLU A 127 -14.48 -5.65 -0.99
C GLU A 127 -14.10 -4.22 -1.39
N PHE A 128 -15.02 -3.53 -2.07
CA PHE A 128 -14.81 -2.15 -2.50
C PHE A 128 -14.73 -1.20 -1.29
N VAL A 129 -15.56 -1.42 -0.27
CA VAL A 129 -15.52 -0.66 0.98
C VAL A 129 -14.21 -0.93 1.72
N PHE A 130 -13.76 -2.19 1.77
CA PHE A 130 -12.50 -2.59 2.37
C PHE A 130 -11.31 -1.92 1.68
N TYR A 131 -11.21 -1.99 0.36
CA TYR A 131 -10.14 -1.35 -0.39
C TYR A 131 -10.13 0.17 -0.20
N LEU A 132 -11.28 0.82 -0.35
CA LEU A 132 -11.38 2.27 -0.18
C LEU A 132 -11.00 2.68 1.25
N SER A 133 -11.57 2.01 2.26
CA SER A 133 -11.26 2.31 3.66
C SER A 133 -9.80 2.01 4.01
N GLY A 134 -9.21 0.95 3.47
CA GLY A 134 -7.80 0.62 3.61
C GLY A 134 -6.88 1.71 3.05
N PHE A 135 -7.15 2.19 1.82
CA PHE A 135 -6.39 3.29 1.22
C PHE A 135 -6.53 4.59 2.01
N LEU A 136 -7.75 4.95 2.39
CA LEU A 136 -7.99 6.14 3.22
C LEU A 136 -7.25 6.02 4.56
N PHE A 137 -7.36 4.86 5.22
CA PHE A 137 -6.77 4.62 6.52
C PHE A 137 -5.25 4.71 6.47
N ILE A 138 -4.58 4.00 5.56
CA ILE A 138 -3.12 3.99 5.52
C ILE A 138 -2.54 5.36 5.18
N LEU A 139 -3.17 6.11 4.27
CA LEU A 139 -2.72 7.45 3.91
C LEU A 139 -2.97 8.46 5.03
N LEU A 140 -4.13 8.42 5.69
CA LEU A 140 -4.41 9.28 6.84
C LEU A 140 -3.53 8.92 8.03
N PHE A 141 -3.29 7.64 8.27
CA PHE A 141 -2.38 7.18 9.31
C PHE A 141 -0.95 7.65 9.03
N TYR A 142 -0.50 7.59 7.77
CA TYR A 142 0.79 8.14 7.36
C TYR A 142 0.89 9.64 7.67
N ILE A 143 -0.10 10.44 7.23
CA ILE A 143 -0.13 11.88 7.50
C ILE A 143 -0.17 12.16 9.00
N TRP A 144 -1.00 11.44 9.75
CA TRP A 144 -1.08 11.58 11.20
C TRP A 144 0.26 11.24 11.88
N ASN A 145 0.92 10.17 11.45
CA ASN A 145 2.21 9.78 11.99
C ASN A 145 3.27 10.85 11.72
N ASP A 146 3.34 11.36 10.49
CA ASP A 146 4.29 12.41 10.07
C ASP A 146 4.06 13.74 10.81
N GLU A 147 2.81 14.18 10.92
CA GLU A 147 2.46 15.52 11.44
C GLU A 147 2.25 15.58 12.95
N PHE A 148 1.97 14.46 13.60
CA PHE A 148 1.71 14.41 15.05
C PHE A 148 2.77 13.60 15.81
N TRP A 149 3.06 12.39 15.36
CA TRP A 149 3.97 11.50 16.09
C TRP A 149 5.45 11.81 15.81
N LEU A 150 5.77 12.14 14.56
CA LEU A 150 7.12 12.42 14.09
C LEU A 150 7.36 13.91 13.81
N GLU A 151 6.52 14.80 14.33
CA GLU A 151 6.60 16.26 14.08
C GLU A 151 8.01 16.82 14.37
N ALA A 152 8.70 16.28 15.38
CA ALA A 152 10.06 16.67 15.74
C ALA A 152 11.12 16.40 14.66
N TYR A 153 10.81 15.53 13.68
CA TYR A 153 11.69 15.17 12.57
C TYR A 153 11.33 15.91 11.26
N ASN A 154 10.27 16.71 11.26
CA ASN A 154 9.85 17.44 10.07
C ASN A 154 10.82 18.60 9.78
N VAL A 155 11.39 18.59 8.58
CA VAL A 155 12.28 19.67 8.13
C VAL A 155 11.44 20.91 7.82
N PRO A 156 11.73 22.09 8.40
CA PRO A 156 10.88 23.29 8.29
C PRO A 156 10.63 23.83 6.87
N ASP A 157 11.28 23.28 5.84
CA ASP A 157 11.29 23.83 4.49
C ASP A 157 11.17 22.76 3.39
N TYR A 158 10.20 21.85 3.56
CA TYR A 158 9.84 20.82 2.57
C TYR A 158 9.70 21.32 1.11
N PRO A 159 9.11 22.51 0.83
CA PRO A 159 9.01 23.05 -0.53
C PRO A 159 10.32 23.64 -1.07
N GLY A 160 11.21 24.13 -0.19
CA GLY A 160 12.49 24.74 -0.56
C GLY A 160 13.56 23.70 -0.91
N VAL A 161 13.58 22.57 -0.19
CA VAL A 161 14.56 21.49 -0.36
C VAL A 161 14.20 20.56 -1.54
N THR A 162 12.91 20.35 -1.83
CA THR A 162 12.44 19.50 -2.94
C THR A 162 12.67 20.10 -4.33
N ARG A 163 12.96 21.40 -4.43
CA ARG A 163 13.36 22.03 -5.70
C ARG A 163 14.75 21.59 -6.18
N ASN A 164 15.57 21.04 -5.28
CA ASN A 164 16.95 20.63 -5.56
C ASN A 164 17.18 19.11 -5.43
N THR A 165 16.15 18.34 -5.09
CA THR A 165 16.22 16.89 -5.22
C THR A 165 16.13 16.55 -6.70
N GLY A 166 17.17 15.88 -7.21
CA GLY A 166 17.14 15.25 -8.54
C GLY A 166 15.90 14.34 -8.69
N PRO A 167 15.63 13.83 -9.90
CA PRO A 167 14.43 13.05 -10.14
C PRO A 167 14.28 11.95 -9.07
N ILE A 168 13.15 11.97 -8.35
CA ILE A 168 12.77 10.96 -7.33
C ILE A 168 12.74 9.55 -7.95
N LEU A 169 12.72 9.48 -9.28
CA LEU A 169 12.71 8.30 -10.11
C LEU A 169 14.10 8.06 -10.73
N SER A 170 14.82 7.04 -10.24
CA SER A 170 16.03 6.52 -10.90
C SER A 170 15.87 5.03 -11.24
N PHE A 171 16.22 4.68 -12.47
CA PHE A 171 16.09 3.32 -12.97
C PHE A 171 17.14 2.40 -12.33
N HIS A 172 16.70 1.42 -11.54
CA HIS A 172 17.60 0.46 -10.90
C HIS A 172 17.44 -0.94 -11.53
N ALA A 173 18.23 -1.24 -12.56
CA ALA A 173 18.22 -2.53 -13.25
C ALA A 173 18.46 -3.72 -12.29
N GLY A 174 19.24 -3.52 -11.22
CA GLY A 174 19.46 -4.54 -10.19
C GLY A 174 18.17 -4.97 -9.49
N SER A 175 17.20 -4.06 -9.32
CA SER A 175 15.90 -4.37 -8.72
C SER A 175 15.10 -5.31 -9.63
N LEU A 176 15.20 -5.14 -10.96
CA LEU A 176 14.55 -6.04 -11.92
C LEU A 176 15.14 -7.45 -11.89
N VAL A 177 16.47 -7.56 -11.77
CA VAL A 177 17.14 -8.86 -11.65
C VAL A 177 16.70 -9.57 -10.38
N ILE A 178 16.62 -8.85 -9.25
CA ILE A 178 16.12 -9.41 -7.99
C ILE A 178 14.67 -9.85 -8.14
N ALA A 179 13.81 -9.04 -8.76
CA ALA A 179 12.41 -9.38 -8.99
C ALA A 179 12.29 -10.68 -9.82
N ALA A 180 12.99 -10.75 -10.95
CA ALA A 180 13.00 -11.94 -11.80
C ALA A 180 13.52 -13.18 -11.05
N ALA A 181 14.60 -13.03 -10.28
CA ALA A 181 15.17 -14.11 -9.48
C ALA A 181 14.16 -14.62 -8.42
N LEU A 182 13.47 -13.71 -7.74
CA LEU A 182 12.42 -14.05 -6.76
C LEU A 182 11.24 -14.76 -7.41
N LEU A 183 10.81 -14.32 -8.60
CA LEU A 183 9.73 -14.99 -9.33
C LEU A 183 10.12 -16.42 -9.73
N VAL A 184 11.33 -16.60 -10.27
CA VAL A 184 11.85 -17.93 -10.63
C VAL A 184 11.95 -18.81 -9.38
N ALA A 185 12.46 -18.29 -8.27
CA ALA A 185 12.54 -19.02 -7.01
C ALA A 185 11.15 -19.43 -6.50
N ALA A 186 10.16 -18.56 -6.57
CA ALA A 186 8.78 -18.87 -6.17
C ALA A 186 8.15 -19.95 -7.06
N ILE A 187 8.36 -19.88 -8.38
CA ILE A 187 7.91 -20.91 -9.33
C ILE A 187 8.60 -22.25 -9.02
N ALA A 188 9.92 -22.24 -8.82
CA ALA A 188 10.69 -23.43 -8.50
C ALA A 188 10.21 -24.07 -7.19
N TYR A 189 10.02 -23.27 -6.13
CA TYR A 189 9.46 -23.74 -4.87
C TYR A 189 8.08 -24.38 -5.07
N LYS A 190 7.17 -23.69 -5.77
CA LYS A 190 5.80 -24.19 -6.01
C LYS A 190 5.81 -25.48 -6.82
N LYS A 191 6.73 -25.65 -7.77
CA LYS A 191 6.78 -26.84 -8.65
C LYS A 191 7.57 -28.01 -8.07
N LEU A 192 8.58 -27.76 -7.25
CA LEU A 192 9.54 -28.78 -6.80
C LEU A 192 9.35 -29.18 -5.33
N LEU A 193 8.81 -28.29 -4.49
CA LEU A 193 8.83 -28.47 -3.02
C LEU A 193 7.43 -28.35 -2.40
N ALA A 194 6.50 -27.62 -3.02
CA ALA A 194 5.17 -27.43 -2.44
C ALA A 194 4.34 -28.74 -2.49
N PRO A 195 3.57 -29.05 -1.43
CA PRO A 195 2.70 -30.23 -1.39
C PRO A 195 1.67 -30.30 -2.52
N ASP A 196 1.25 -29.15 -3.04
CA ASP A 196 0.41 -29.03 -4.22
C ASP A 196 1.17 -28.30 -5.34
N PRO A 197 1.66 -29.02 -6.37
CA PRO A 197 2.45 -28.43 -7.45
C PRO A 197 1.60 -27.80 -8.57
N ALA A 198 0.27 -27.92 -8.51
CA ALA A 198 -0.61 -27.35 -9.52
C ALA A 198 -0.65 -25.82 -9.46
N GLY A 199 -0.86 -25.19 -10.64
CA GLY A 199 -1.03 -23.74 -10.76
C GLY A 199 0.26 -22.92 -10.86
N PHE A 200 0.11 -21.60 -10.69
CA PHE A 200 1.16 -20.58 -10.74
C PHE A 200 1.03 -19.65 -9.53
N PRO A 201 2.12 -19.12 -8.94
CA PRO A 201 2.06 -18.26 -7.76
C PRO A 201 1.55 -16.84 -8.11
N PHE A 202 0.30 -16.74 -8.58
CA PHE A 202 -0.30 -15.50 -9.09
C PHE A 202 -0.25 -14.36 -8.10
N TYR A 203 -0.56 -14.63 -6.82
CA TYR A 203 -0.54 -13.60 -5.79
C TYR A 203 0.86 -13.04 -5.56
N PHE A 204 1.87 -13.90 -5.47
CA PHE A 204 3.26 -13.47 -5.32
C PHE A 204 3.76 -12.70 -6.55
N ALA A 205 3.43 -13.18 -7.75
CA ALA A 205 3.79 -12.49 -8.99
C ALA A 205 3.13 -11.11 -9.09
N PHE A 206 1.87 -10.99 -8.66
CA PHE A 206 1.16 -9.72 -8.57
C PHE A 206 1.84 -8.76 -7.58
N LEU A 207 2.15 -9.23 -6.36
CA LEU A 207 2.87 -8.42 -5.36
C LEU A 207 4.22 -7.94 -5.88
N LEU A 208 4.95 -8.82 -6.58
CA LEU A 208 6.22 -8.48 -7.20
C LEU A 208 6.04 -7.42 -8.31
N ALA A 209 5.04 -7.56 -9.16
CA ALA A 209 4.76 -6.55 -10.19
C ALA A 209 4.44 -5.19 -9.54
N VAL A 210 3.55 -5.14 -8.55
CA VAL A 210 3.15 -3.90 -7.88
C VAL A 210 4.27 -3.29 -7.06
N ALA A 211 5.15 -4.08 -6.44
CA ALA A 211 6.27 -3.56 -5.66
C ALA A 211 7.38 -2.94 -6.54
N PHE A 212 7.59 -3.47 -7.74
CA PHE A 212 8.69 -3.03 -8.62
C PHE A 212 8.24 -2.06 -9.74
N VAL A 213 6.94 -1.94 -10.04
CA VAL A 213 6.40 -0.96 -11.02
C VAL A 213 6.52 0.51 -10.57
N PRO A 214 6.36 0.89 -9.28
CA PRO A 214 6.63 2.25 -8.80
C PRO A 214 8.10 2.67 -9.00
N ALA A 215 9.02 1.71 -9.14
CA ALA A 215 10.40 2.00 -9.53
C ALA A 215 10.56 2.35 -11.03
N ARG A 216 9.48 2.29 -11.83
CA ARG A 216 9.50 2.48 -13.29
C ARG A 216 8.68 3.66 -13.81
N ALA A 217 7.67 4.18 -13.11
CA ALA A 217 6.75 5.15 -13.71
C ALA A 217 6.40 6.33 -12.79
N SER A 218 6.88 7.52 -13.14
CA SER A 218 6.17 8.76 -12.86
C SER A 218 6.62 9.89 -13.80
N THR A 219 5.74 10.27 -14.72
CA THR A 219 5.74 11.60 -15.33
C THR A 219 4.56 12.36 -14.76
N VAL A 220 4.81 13.38 -13.94
CA VAL A 220 3.83 14.42 -13.64
C VAL A 220 4.34 15.69 -14.32
N PRO A 221 3.62 16.28 -15.28
CA PRO A 221 3.96 17.60 -15.78
C PRO A 221 3.65 18.61 -14.68
N PHE A 222 4.67 19.14 -14.00
CA PHE A 222 4.49 20.26 -13.09
C PHE A 222 4.26 21.53 -13.92
N VAL A 223 3.10 22.17 -13.73
CA VAL A 223 2.78 23.48 -14.29
C VAL A 223 3.74 24.50 -13.68
N ARG A 224 4.63 25.05 -14.51
CA ARG A 224 5.51 26.16 -14.15
C ARG A 224 4.63 27.41 -13.99
N SER A 225 4.32 27.82 -12.76
CA SER A 225 3.77 29.15 -12.54
C SER A 225 4.86 30.17 -12.88
N SER A 226 4.76 30.77 -14.06
CA SER A 226 5.55 31.93 -14.45
C SER A 226 5.12 33.13 -13.61
N THR A 227 5.80 33.36 -12.50
CA THR A 227 5.61 34.57 -11.70
C THR A 227 6.79 35.51 -11.91
N GLY A 228 6.50 36.65 -12.55
CA GLY A 228 7.05 37.94 -12.16
C GLY A 228 8.47 38.27 -12.60
N ALA A 229 8.63 38.77 -13.83
CA ALA A 229 9.72 39.70 -14.14
C ALA A 229 9.46 41.01 -13.38
N LEU A 230 9.94 41.12 -12.15
CA LEU A 230 10.13 42.41 -11.49
C LEU A 230 11.41 43.04 -12.05
N SER A 231 11.22 43.81 -13.13
CA SER A 231 12.21 44.75 -13.67
C SER A 231 12.50 45.82 -12.62
N ILE A 232 13.64 45.71 -11.93
CA ILE A 232 14.18 46.80 -11.13
C ILE A 232 14.82 47.81 -12.11
N SER A 233 14.12 48.92 -12.35
CA SER A 233 14.65 50.08 -13.07
C SER A 233 15.60 50.87 -12.14
N PRO A 234 16.81 51.24 -12.59
CA PRO A 234 17.66 52.16 -11.84
C PRO A 234 17.15 53.59 -12.04
N ARG A 235 16.71 54.23 -10.96
CA ARG A 235 16.47 55.68 -10.93
C ARG A 235 17.78 56.42 -11.25
N SER A 236 17.73 57.26 -12.27
CA SER A 236 18.72 58.29 -12.55
C SER A 236 18.77 59.30 -11.40
N SER A 237 19.92 59.49 -10.79
CA SER A 237 20.22 60.65 -9.95
C SER A 237 21.04 61.64 -10.77
N SER A 238 20.35 62.67 -11.28
CA SER A 238 20.95 63.93 -11.70
C SER A 238 21.05 64.86 -10.49
N SER A 239 22.26 65.28 -10.14
CA SER A 239 22.64 66.59 -9.57
C SER A 239 24.16 66.62 -9.46
#